data_AF-A0A100VS48-F1
#
_entry.id   AF-A0A100VS48-F1
#
_cell.length_a   1.000
_cell.length_b   1.000
_cell.length_c   1.000
_cell.angle_alpha   90.00
_cell.angle_beta   90.00
_cell.angle_gamma   90.00
#
_symmetry.space_group_name_H-M   'P 1'
#
loop_
_entity.id
_entity.type
_entity.pdbx_description
1 polymer ?
#
loop_
_entity_poly.entity_id
_entity_poly.type
_entity_poly.pdbx_seq_one_letter_code
_entity_poly.pdbx_strand_id
1 'polypeptide(L)'
;MQIDIQKLYDKYITLNIPNPFTLEQIHDRLTQKYYAEKVDLEEFSDLRNDPYAGFDQAVAAYVFKDERGTKQLISLNKDEDIHEPLEFAWIIESTVRGFSLVLNLEIDVFYGMEESEMTLGNQRFEEYLILLYLTGYIEFENDYFINPLRARYREGYRLRYFGMQNGDDNYLYE
;
A
#
# COMPACT_ATOMS: atom_id res chain seq x y z
N MET A 1 2.29 -22.59 0.23
CA MET A 1 2.75 -21.70 1.32
C MET A 1 1.48 -21.32 2.08
N GLN A 2 1.35 -21.67 3.36
CA GLN A 2 0.12 -21.42 4.11
C GLN A 2 0.32 -20.20 5.01
N ILE A 3 -0.53 -19.20 4.84
CA ILE A 3 -0.51 -18.00 5.68
C ILE A 3 -1.34 -18.28 6.94
N ASP A 4 -0.76 -18.03 8.11
CA ASP A 4 -1.43 -18.21 9.39
C ASP A 4 -2.27 -16.97 9.73
N ILE A 5 -3.51 -16.95 9.23
CA ILE A 5 -4.45 -15.85 9.43
C ILE A 5 -4.75 -15.61 10.92
N GLN A 6 -4.89 -16.67 11.72
CA GLN A 6 -5.16 -16.53 13.15
C GLN A 6 -4.01 -15.79 13.83
N LYS A 7 -2.77 -16.14 13.53
CA LYS A 7 -1.59 -15.43 14.04
C LYS A 7 -1.55 -13.95 13.62
N LEU A 8 -1.92 -13.64 12.37
CA LEU A 8 -2.00 -12.25 11.91
C LEU A 8 -3.09 -11.48 12.68
N TYR A 9 -4.27 -12.07 12.86
CA TYR A 9 -5.37 -11.47 13.60
C TYR A 9 -5.01 -11.23 15.08
N ASP A 10 -4.43 -12.24 15.74
CA ASP A 10 -4.02 -12.13 17.15
C ASP A 10 -2.99 -11.02 17.35
N LYS A 11 -2.13 -10.78 16.34
CA LYS A 11 -1.19 -9.65 16.37
C LYS A 11 -1.91 -8.33 16.07
N TYR A 12 -2.78 -8.28 15.07
CA TYR A 12 -3.55 -7.10 14.66
C TYR A 12 -4.30 -6.46 15.83
N ILE A 13 -5.01 -7.25 16.63
CA ILE A 13 -5.80 -6.75 17.77
C ILE A 13 -4.94 -6.09 18.88
N THR A 14 -3.61 -6.28 18.86
CA THR A 14 -2.68 -5.65 19.81
C THR A 14 -2.08 -4.33 19.33
N LEU A 15 -2.19 -4.03 18.04
CA LEU A 15 -1.41 -2.96 17.39
C LEU A 15 -2.13 -1.61 17.31
N ASN A 16 -3.44 -1.56 17.63
CA ASN A 16 -4.28 -0.35 17.53
C ASN A 16 -4.07 0.39 16.19
N ILE A 17 -4.03 -0.36 15.09
CA ILE A 17 -3.85 0.20 13.75
C ILE A 17 -5.10 1.04 13.41
N PRO A 18 -4.94 2.30 12.99
CA PRO A 18 -6.06 3.14 12.58
C PRO A 18 -6.86 2.54 11.43
N ASN A 19 -8.18 2.76 11.42
CA ASN A 19 -9.08 2.30 10.37
C ASN A 19 -10.31 3.23 10.28
N PRO A 20 -10.37 4.17 9.33
CA PRO A 20 -9.31 4.60 8.40
C PRO A 20 -8.22 5.43 9.10
N PHE A 21 -7.16 5.76 8.35
CA PHE A 21 -6.13 6.70 8.79
C PHE A 21 -6.60 8.14 8.60
N THR A 22 -6.18 9.02 9.51
CA THR A 22 -6.33 10.48 9.36
C THR A 22 -5.21 11.06 8.48
N LEU A 23 -5.40 12.27 7.93
CA LEU A 23 -4.37 12.95 7.15
C LEU A 23 -3.05 13.17 7.92
N GLU A 24 -3.12 13.37 9.23
CA GLU A 24 -1.93 13.50 10.09
C GLU A 24 -1.18 12.16 10.21
N GLN A 25 -1.91 11.06 10.42
CA GLN A 25 -1.30 9.73 10.46
C GLN A 25 -0.71 9.31 9.10
N ILE A 26 -1.38 9.66 8.00
CA ILE A 26 -0.85 9.47 6.65
C ILE A 26 0.42 10.28 6.48
N HIS A 27 0.42 11.55 6.86
CA HIS A 27 1.60 12.41 6.81
C HIS A 27 2.78 11.79 7.56
N ASP A 28 2.57 11.39 8.81
CA ASP A 28 3.60 10.77 9.63
C ASP A 28 4.13 9.48 8.99
N ARG A 29 3.24 8.61 8.50
CA ARG A 29 3.65 7.36 7.85
C ARG A 29 4.50 7.62 6.60
N LEU A 30 4.05 8.50 5.71
CA LEU A 30 4.73 8.80 4.45
C LEU A 30 6.09 9.45 4.70
N THR A 31 6.16 10.42 5.59
CA THR A 31 7.40 11.16 5.88
C THR A 31 8.41 10.34 6.68
N GLN A 32 7.96 9.53 7.66
CA GLN A 32 8.87 8.77 8.51
C GLN A 32 9.40 7.51 7.83
N LYS A 33 8.53 6.76 7.13
CA LYS A 33 8.92 5.48 6.52
C LYS A 33 9.54 5.66 5.14
N TYR A 34 8.97 6.55 4.34
CA TYR A 34 9.33 6.72 2.94
C TYR A 34 10.08 8.02 2.66
N TYR A 35 10.34 8.85 3.69
CA TYR A 35 11.03 10.13 3.55
C TYR A 35 10.37 11.02 2.49
N ALA A 36 9.04 10.91 2.38
CA ALA A 36 8.26 11.69 1.44
C ALA A 36 8.29 13.18 1.82
N GLU A 37 8.24 14.05 0.82
CA GLU A 37 8.10 15.49 1.02
C GLU A 37 6.65 15.88 0.71
N LYS A 38 5.98 16.54 1.65
CA LYS A 38 4.70 17.19 1.35
C LYS A 38 4.98 18.43 0.50
N VAL A 39 4.29 18.56 -0.62
CA VAL A 39 4.45 19.68 -1.56
C VAL A 39 3.13 20.43 -1.77
N ASP A 40 3.22 21.59 -2.40
CA ASP A 40 2.05 22.36 -2.81
C ASP A 40 1.33 21.62 -3.96
N LEU A 41 -0.01 21.63 -3.94
CA LEU A 41 -0.81 21.01 -4.99
C LEU A 41 -0.56 21.64 -6.37
N GLU A 42 -0.18 22.92 -6.44
CA GLU A 42 0.09 23.62 -7.70
C GLU A 42 1.28 23.02 -8.48
N GLU A 43 2.17 22.26 -7.83
CA GLU A 43 3.20 21.47 -8.53
C GLU A 43 2.59 20.46 -9.53
N PHE A 44 1.33 20.08 -9.34
CA PHE A 44 0.56 19.17 -10.18
C PHE A 44 -0.61 19.85 -10.88
N SER A 45 -0.56 21.17 -11.05
CA SER A 45 -1.63 21.96 -11.69
C SER A 45 -1.96 21.54 -13.11
N ASP A 46 -1.05 20.84 -13.80
CA ASP A 46 -1.28 20.23 -15.10
C ASP A 46 -2.40 19.18 -15.09
N LEU A 47 -2.61 18.50 -13.96
CA LEU A 47 -3.68 17.52 -13.76
C LEU A 47 -5.09 18.13 -13.82
N ARG A 48 -5.24 19.45 -13.69
CA ARG A 48 -6.54 20.14 -13.91
C ARG A 48 -7.10 19.91 -15.30
N ASN A 49 -6.23 19.63 -16.27
CA ASN A 49 -6.62 19.39 -17.65
C ASN A 49 -6.94 17.92 -17.93
N ASP A 50 -6.68 17.02 -16.97
CA ASP A 50 -7.00 15.60 -17.07
C ASP A 50 -8.34 15.31 -16.37
N PRO A 51 -9.43 15.05 -17.12
CA PRO A 51 -10.74 14.79 -16.54
C PRO A 51 -10.80 13.48 -15.74
N TYR A 52 -9.79 12.61 -15.86
CA TYR A 52 -9.72 11.34 -15.13
C TYR A 52 -8.81 11.39 -13.90
N ALA A 53 -8.04 12.46 -13.72
CA ALA A 53 -7.13 12.58 -12.58
C ALA A 53 -7.83 12.90 -11.26
N GLY A 54 -9.08 13.38 -11.29
CA GLY A 54 -9.83 13.74 -10.08
C GLY A 54 -9.21 14.90 -9.29
N PHE A 55 -8.42 15.76 -9.93
CA PHE A 55 -7.58 16.74 -9.23
C PHE A 55 -8.37 17.78 -8.42
N ASP A 56 -9.62 18.06 -8.78
CA ASP A 56 -10.50 18.95 -8.01
C ASP A 56 -10.83 18.42 -6.61
N GLN A 57 -10.63 17.12 -6.36
CA GLN A 57 -10.83 16.49 -5.05
C GLN A 57 -9.55 16.44 -4.22
N ALA A 58 -8.39 16.83 -4.80
CA ALA A 58 -7.10 16.68 -4.16
C ALA A 58 -6.99 17.45 -2.84
N VAL A 59 -6.55 16.76 -1.78
CA VAL A 59 -6.43 17.36 -0.42
C VAL A 59 -5.00 17.56 0.04
N ALA A 60 -4.04 16.82 -0.52
CA ALA A 60 -2.61 16.96 -0.27
C ALA A 60 -1.80 16.25 -1.36
N ALA A 61 -0.54 16.65 -1.54
CA ALA A 61 0.39 15.95 -2.42
C ALA A 61 1.71 15.63 -1.72
N TYR A 62 2.26 14.47 -2.06
CA TYR A 62 3.54 13.98 -1.58
C TYR A 62 4.40 13.51 -2.75
N VAL A 63 5.68 13.89 -2.73
CA VAL A 63 6.68 13.39 -3.68
C VAL A 63 7.69 12.51 -2.95
N PHE A 64 8.15 11.45 -3.62
CA PHE A 64 9.12 10.51 -3.07
C PHE A 64 10.40 10.58 -3.88
N LYS A 65 11.39 11.30 -3.35
CA LYS A 65 12.68 11.54 -4.02
C LYS A 65 13.86 10.85 -3.33
N ASP A 66 13.73 10.52 -2.05
CA ASP A 66 14.79 9.88 -1.28
C ASP A 66 14.95 8.41 -1.69
N GLU A 67 16.17 8.01 -2.07
CA GLU A 67 16.49 6.66 -2.53
C GLU A 67 16.12 5.57 -1.50
N ARG A 68 16.17 5.88 -0.20
CA ARG A 68 15.78 4.94 0.86
C ARG A 68 14.27 4.68 0.83
N GLY A 69 13.49 5.70 0.49
CA GLY A 69 12.04 5.61 0.32
C GLY A 69 11.67 4.91 -0.98
N THR A 70 12.23 5.35 -2.10
CA THR A 70 11.89 4.81 -3.42
C THR A 70 12.24 3.33 -3.56
N LYS A 71 13.39 2.88 -3.01
CA LYS A 71 13.73 1.45 -2.93
C LYS A 71 12.71 0.60 -2.18
N GLN A 72 12.11 1.15 -1.11
CA GLN A 72 11.03 0.46 -0.41
C GLN A 72 9.76 0.42 -1.26
N LEU A 73 9.42 1.51 -1.96
CA LEU A 73 8.24 1.61 -2.81
C LEU A 73 8.24 0.61 -3.98
N ILE A 74 9.41 0.28 -4.54
CA ILE A 74 9.53 -0.71 -5.62
C ILE A 74 9.79 -2.14 -5.12
N SER A 75 9.85 -2.37 -3.80
CA SER A 75 10.27 -3.67 -3.24
C SER A 75 9.34 -4.85 -3.58
N LEU A 76 8.12 -4.57 -4.06
CA LEU A 76 7.16 -5.56 -4.53
C LEU A 76 6.98 -5.57 -6.05
N ASN A 77 7.62 -4.65 -6.77
CA ASN A 77 7.60 -4.63 -8.23
C ASN A 77 8.46 -5.76 -8.80
N LYS A 78 8.13 -6.21 -10.02
CA LYS A 78 9.05 -7.04 -10.79
C LYS A 78 10.18 -6.18 -11.34
N ASP A 79 11.36 -6.76 -11.49
CA ASP A 79 12.53 -6.05 -12.01
C ASP A 79 12.27 -5.46 -13.42
N GLU A 80 11.43 -6.12 -14.22
CA GLU A 80 11.04 -5.65 -15.57
C GLU A 80 10.12 -4.42 -15.57
N ASP A 81 9.39 -4.20 -14.48
CA ASP A 81 8.45 -3.07 -14.31
C ASP A 81 9.11 -1.84 -13.66
N ILE A 82 10.41 -1.93 -13.33
CA ILE A 82 11.17 -0.85 -12.69
C ILE A 82 11.86 -0.04 -13.78
N HIS A 83 11.47 1.23 -13.91
CA HIS A 83 12.00 2.15 -14.91
C HIS A 83 12.59 3.38 -14.23
N GLU A 84 13.87 3.67 -14.51
CA GLU A 84 14.57 4.84 -14.01
C GLU A 84 14.38 6.05 -14.95
N PRO A 85 14.33 7.28 -14.42
CA PRO A 85 14.42 7.63 -13.00
C PRO A 85 13.16 7.24 -12.20
N LEU A 86 13.35 6.77 -10.97
CA LEU A 86 12.25 6.53 -10.05
C LEU A 86 11.59 7.85 -9.61
N GLU A 87 10.44 8.14 -10.20
CA GLU A 87 9.63 9.31 -9.88
C GLU A 87 8.26 8.86 -9.39
N PHE A 88 7.99 9.07 -8.09
CA PHE A 88 6.70 8.77 -7.50
C PHE A 88 6.08 10.00 -6.87
N ALA A 89 4.78 10.12 -6.99
CA ALA A 89 3.99 11.07 -6.23
C ALA A 89 2.63 10.46 -5.88
N TRP A 90 2.07 10.87 -4.75
CA TRP A 90 0.68 10.61 -4.43
C TRP A 90 -0.04 11.92 -4.17
N ILE A 91 -1.07 12.17 -4.96
CA ILE A 91 -2.00 13.27 -4.79
C ILE A 91 -3.26 12.65 -4.17
N ILE A 92 -3.43 12.84 -2.86
CA ILE A 92 -4.49 12.21 -2.05
C ILE A 92 -5.86 12.64 -2.59
N GLU A 93 -6.81 11.71 -2.70
CA GLU A 93 -8.13 11.88 -3.34
C GLU A 93 -8.08 12.21 -4.84
N SER A 94 -6.93 12.01 -5.49
CA SER A 94 -6.77 12.25 -6.93
C SER A 94 -6.10 11.05 -7.58
N THR A 95 -4.77 11.05 -7.67
CA THR A 95 -4.03 10.05 -8.45
C THR A 95 -2.67 9.74 -7.85
N VAL A 96 -2.10 8.63 -8.30
CA VAL A 96 -0.71 8.24 -8.03
C VAL A 96 0.08 8.40 -9.32
N ARG A 97 1.25 9.05 -9.25
CA ARG A 97 2.23 9.08 -10.32
C ARG A 97 3.34 8.08 -10.06
N GLY A 98 3.79 7.43 -11.14
CA GLY A 98 4.75 6.33 -11.09
C GLY A 98 4.09 5.01 -10.73
N PHE A 99 4.83 3.91 -10.93
CA PHE A 99 4.33 2.56 -10.71
C PHE A 99 4.94 1.93 -9.46
N SER A 100 4.20 1.93 -8.35
CA SER A 100 4.62 1.30 -7.09
C SER A 100 3.51 0.41 -6.54
N LEU A 101 3.76 -0.89 -6.49
CA LEU A 101 2.80 -1.83 -5.91
C LEU A 101 2.67 -1.62 -4.39
N VAL A 102 3.75 -1.26 -3.70
CA VAL A 102 3.71 -0.95 -2.26
C VAL A 102 2.87 0.29 -1.97
N LEU A 103 3.01 1.36 -2.76
CA LEU A 103 2.24 2.58 -2.52
C LEU A 103 0.75 2.34 -2.70
N ASN A 104 0.35 1.59 -3.73
CA ASN A 104 -1.05 1.21 -3.92
C ASN A 104 -1.60 0.42 -2.71
N LEU A 105 -0.83 -0.55 -2.21
CA LEU A 105 -1.22 -1.32 -1.02
C LEU A 105 -1.29 -0.43 0.24
N GLU A 106 -0.35 0.49 0.45
CA GLU A 106 -0.40 1.44 1.58
C GLU A 106 -1.65 2.34 1.50
N ILE A 107 -2.04 2.76 0.30
CA ILE A 107 -3.26 3.56 0.07
C ILE A 107 -4.51 2.79 0.52
N ASP A 108 -4.62 1.50 0.18
CA ASP A 108 -5.72 0.65 0.67
C ASP A 108 -5.73 0.54 2.20
N VAL A 109 -4.56 0.47 2.84
CA VAL A 109 -4.47 0.48 4.31
C VAL A 109 -4.99 1.81 4.87
N PHE A 110 -4.62 2.94 4.26
CA PHE A 110 -5.06 4.26 4.70
C PHE A 110 -6.57 4.45 4.63
N TYR A 111 -7.19 3.99 3.54
CA TYR A 111 -8.64 4.01 3.40
C TYR A 111 -9.36 3.01 4.32
N GLY A 112 -8.66 1.96 4.75
CA GLY A 112 -9.20 1.00 5.69
C GLY A 112 -10.35 0.18 5.12
N MET A 113 -11.22 -0.31 6.00
CA MET A 113 -12.34 -1.16 5.66
C MET A 113 -13.53 -0.99 6.60
N GLU A 114 -14.71 -1.42 6.15
CA GLU A 114 -15.92 -1.40 6.97
C GLU A 114 -15.79 -2.33 8.18
N GLU A 115 -16.03 -1.81 9.38
CA GLU A 115 -15.92 -2.56 10.64
C GLU A 115 -16.81 -3.81 10.67
N SER A 116 -17.99 -3.76 10.02
CA SER A 116 -18.89 -4.92 9.94
C SER A 116 -18.34 -6.09 9.13
N GLU A 117 -17.34 -5.85 8.28
CA GLU A 117 -16.68 -6.90 7.50
C GLU A 117 -15.47 -7.51 8.23
N MET A 118 -15.02 -6.90 9.34
CA MET A 118 -13.78 -7.25 10.06
C MET A 118 -13.94 -8.46 10.99
N THR A 119 -14.40 -9.58 10.43
CA THR A 119 -14.63 -10.84 11.15
C THR A 119 -13.87 -11.98 10.49
N LEU A 120 -13.18 -12.81 11.28
CA LEU A 120 -12.53 -14.02 10.76
C LEU A 120 -13.53 -14.92 10.02
N GLY A 121 -13.08 -15.54 8.92
CA GLY A 121 -13.93 -16.22 7.94
C GLY A 121 -14.46 -15.30 6.83
N ASN A 122 -14.34 -13.97 6.96
CA ASN A 122 -14.54 -13.06 5.84
C ASN A 122 -13.23 -12.92 5.05
N GLN A 123 -13.21 -13.45 3.83
CA GLN A 123 -12.01 -13.46 2.99
C GLN A 123 -11.42 -12.06 2.73
N ARG A 124 -12.27 -11.03 2.62
CA ARG A 124 -11.80 -9.64 2.45
C ARG A 124 -11.03 -9.16 3.68
N PHE A 125 -11.50 -9.49 4.89
CA PHE A 125 -10.78 -9.15 6.10
C PHE A 125 -9.48 -9.93 6.26
N GLU A 126 -9.49 -11.22 5.93
CA GLU A 126 -8.29 -12.05 6.02
C GLU A 126 -7.20 -11.56 5.04
N GLU A 127 -7.58 -11.14 3.83
CA GLU A 127 -6.66 -10.48 2.91
C GLU A 127 -6.19 -9.11 3.39
N TYR A 128 -7.02 -8.36 4.12
CA TYR A 128 -6.59 -7.09 4.74
C TYR A 128 -5.53 -7.33 5.83
N LEU A 129 -5.62 -8.42 6.60
CA LEU A 129 -4.56 -8.81 7.53
C LEU A 129 -3.24 -9.14 6.78
N ILE A 130 -3.33 -9.79 5.62
CA ILE A 130 -2.17 -10.06 4.76
C ILE A 130 -1.60 -8.76 4.19
N LEU A 131 -2.46 -7.83 3.77
CA LEU A 131 -2.09 -6.49 3.31
C LEU A 131 -1.27 -5.75 4.37
N LEU A 132 -1.76 -5.70 5.62
CA LEU A 132 -1.09 -5.08 6.76
C LEU A 132 0.27 -5.74 7.04
N TYR A 133 0.38 -7.04 6.82
CA TYR A 133 1.62 -7.78 6.98
C TYR A 133 2.63 -7.49 5.84
N LEU A 134 2.17 -7.50 4.59
CA LEU A 134 2.99 -7.16 3.41
C LEU A 134 3.62 -5.76 3.52
N THR A 135 2.81 -4.80 3.97
CA THR A 135 3.18 -3.39 4.14
C THR A 135 3.89 -3.10 5.47
N GLY A 136 4.04 -4.10 6.36
CA GLY A 136 4.82 -3.97 7.60
C GLY A 136 4.14 -3.14 8.68
N TYR A 137 2.81 -3.16 8.75
CA TYR A 137 2.06 -2.75 9.94
C TYR A 137 2.00 -3.88 10.96
N ILE A 138 1.91 -5.12 10.47
CA ILE A 138 2.08 -6.32 11.28
C ILE A 138 3.51 -6.81 11.07
N GLU A 139 4.26 -6.97 12.16
CA GLU A 139 5.62 -7.50 12.15
C GLU A 139 5.79 -8.51 13.29
N PHE A 140 6.64 -9.53 13.06
CA PHE A 140 6.98 -10.54 14.05
C PHE A 140 8.48 -10.56 14.32
N GLU A 141 8.86 -10.89 15.55
CA GLU A 141 10.25 -11.21 15.86
C GLU A 141 10.66 -12.51 15.13
N ASN A 142 11.83 -12.52 14.51
CA ASN A 142 12.37 -13.64 13.74
C ASN A 142 11.43 -14.10 12.60
N ASP A 143 10.97 -13.15 11.80
CA ASP A 143 10.07 -13.43 10.69
C ASP A 143 10.79 -14.00 9.47
N TYR A 144 10.63 -15.32 9.27
CA TYR A 144 11.16 -16.02 8.10
C TYR A 144 10.18 -16.08 6.92
N PHE A 145 8.93 -15.64 7.10
CA PHE A 145 7.85 -15.86 6.14
C PHE A 145 7.56 -14.63 5.26
N ILE A 146 7.84 -13.42 5.75
CA ILE A 146 7.59 -12.19 4.99
C ILE A 146 8.33 -12.17 3.64
N ASN A 147 9.59 -12.61 3.59
CA ASN A 147 10.38 -12.59 2.36
C ASN A 147 9.85 -13.56 1.28
N PRO A 148 9.53 -14.84 1.60
CA PRO A 148 8.78 -15.71 0.70
C PRO A 148 7.46 -15.13 0.21
N LEU A 149 6.68 -14.50 1.10
CA LEU A 149 5.41 -13.89 0.74
C LEU A 149 5.57 -12.74 -0.27
N ARG A 150 6.53 -11.84 -0.01
CA ARG A 150 6.88 -10.75 -0.94
C ARG A 150 7.42 -11.25 -2.28
N ALA A 151 8.17 -12.35 -2.28
CA ALA A 151 8.61 -13.00 -3.52
C ALA A 151 7.43 -13.50 -4.34
N ARG A 152 6.44 -14.16 -3.72
CA ARG A 152 5.20 -14.57 -4.40
C ARG A 152 4.42 -13.40 -4.97
N TYR A 153 4.34 -12.29 -4.23
CA TYR A 153 3.71 -11.08 -4.76
C TYR A 153 4.44 -10.57 -6.01
N ARG A 154 5.78 -10.53 -6.00
CA ARG A 154 6.58 -10.19 -7.19
C ARG A 154 6.35 -11.13 -8.36
N GLU A 155 6.14 -12.43 -8.12
CA GLU A 155 5.83 -13.40 -9.18
C GLU A 155 4.49 -13.16 -9.90
N GLY A 156 3.61 -12.31 -9.36
CA GLY A 156 2.31 -11.99 -9.96
C GLY A 156 1.11 -12.45 -9.14
N TYR A 157 1.32 -13.05 -7.96
CA TYR A 157 0.23 -13.35 -7.05
C TYR A 157 -0.28 -12.05 -6.41
N ARG A 158 -1.60 -11.90 -6.27
CA ARG A 158 -2.25 -10.68 -5.76
C ARG A 158 -3.17 -10.99 -4.57
N LEU A 159 -3.64 -9.93 -3.93
CA LEU A 159 -4.81 -9.98 -3.07
C LEU A 159 -6.03 -9.70 -3.96
N ARG A 160 -7.14 -10.43 -3.80
CA ARG A 160 -8.36 -10.24 -4.60
C ARG A 160 -8.93 -8.84 -4.45
N TYR A 161 -8.91 -8.31 -3.24
CA TYR A 161 -9.65 -7.11 -2.89
C TYR A 161 -8.80 -5.84 -2.74
N PHE A 162 -7.47 -5.98 -2.74
CA PHE A 162 -6.54 -4.89 -2.46
C PHE A 162 -5.38 -4.87 -3.45
N GLY A 163 -4.87 -3.67 -3.69
CA GLY A 163 -3.79 -3.38 -4.61
C GLY A 163 -4.19 -3.53 -6.08
N MET A 164 -3.20 -3.34 -6.94
CA MET A 164 -3.39 -3.45 -8.39
C MET A 164 -3.55 -4.91 -8.82
N GLN A 165 -4.63 -5.19 -9.54
CA GLN A 165 -4.88 -6.49 -10.15
C GLN A 165 -4.17 -6.62 -11.50
N ASN A 166 -3.72 -7.84 -11.83
CA ASN A 166 -3.14 -8.17 -13.14
C ASN A 166 -4.06 -9.03 -14.02
N GLY A 167 -5.23 -9.46 -13.52
CA GLY A 167 -6.21 -10.24 -14.28
C GLY A 167 -5.88 -11.72 -14.46
N ASP A 168 -4.80 -12.21 -13.83
CA ASP A 168 -4.34 -13.61 -13.97
C ASP A 168 -5.02 -14.58 -12.97
N ASP A 169 -5.95 -14.08 -12.13
CA ASP A 169 -6.65 -14.83 -11.07
C ASP A 169 -5.73 -15.65 -10.13
N ASN A 170 -4.47 -15.21 -9.98
CA ASN A 170 -3.49 -15.82 -9.09
C ASN A 170 -3.47 -15.10 -7.74
N TYR A 171 -3.92 -15.78 -6.69
CA TYR A 171 -4.11 -15.16 -5.37
C TYR A 171 -3.14 -15.70 -4.32
N LEU A 172 -2.65 -14.81 -3.45
CA LEU A 172 -1.74 -15.16 -2.35
C LEU A 172 -2.38 -16.04 -1.27
N TYR A 173 -3.69 -16.00 -1.19
CA TYR A 173 -4.52 -16.62 -0.18
C TYR A 173 -5.67 -17.35 -0.87
N GLU A 174 -6.13 -18.48 -0.33
CA GLU A 174 -7.18 -19.31 -0.97
C GLU A 174 -8.59 -18.85 -0.56
#